data_AF-A0A553PK76-F1
#
_entry.id   AF-A0A553PK76-F1
#
_cell.length_a   1.000
_cell.length_b   1.000
_cell.length_c   1.000
_cell.angle_alpha   90.00
_cell.angle_beta   90.00
_cell.angle_gamma   90.00
#
_symmetry.space_group_name_H-M   'P 1'
#
loop_
_entity.id
_entity.type
_entity.pdbx_description
1 polymer ?
#
loop_
_entity_poly.entity_id
_entity_poly.type
_entity_poly.pdbx_seq_one_letter_code
_entity_poly.pdbx_strand_id
1 'polypeptide(L)'
;MKICGCPMRACVPPADRVVANGDTANKIGTYQLAILAKHHGVPFFVASPISTIDLSLRNGKQIPIEERNPVEMKICGCPMRACVPPADFEENSLNHEDTKHLKKI
;
A
#
# COMPACT_ATOMS: atom_id res chain seq x y z
N MET A 1 -10.93 -8.54 -15.78
CA MET A 1 -10.43 -9.42 -14.71
C MET A 1 -11.51 -10.44 -14.35
N LYS A 2 -11.20 -11.74 -14.31
CA LYS A 2 -12.12 -12.82 -13.92
C LYS A 2 -11.49 -13.58 -12.76
N ILE A 3 -12.25 -13.84 -11.71
CA ILE A 3 -11.87 -14.78 -10.65
C ILE A 3 -12.84 -15.95 -10.75
N CYS A 4 -12.33 -17.18 -10.87
CA CYS A 4 -13.16 -18.39 -11.00
C CYS A 4 -14.16 -18.37 -12.18
N GLY A 5 -13.86 -17.64 -13.26
CA GLY A 5 -14.74 -17.53 -14.44
C GLY A 5 -15.84 -16.46 -14.34
N CYS A 6 -16.09 -15.90 -13.16
CA CYS A 6 -17.05 -14.81 -12.95
C CYS A 6 -16.41 -13.43 -13.22
N PRO A 7 -17.12 -12.50 -13.88
CA PRO A 7 -16.64 -11.13 -14.05
C PRO A 7 -16.64 -10.39 -12.71
N MET A 8 -15.53 -9.72 -12.40
CA MET A 8 -15.43 -8.84 -11.23
C MET A 8 -16.35 -7.63 -11.43
N ARG A 9 -17.26 -7.38 -10.47
CA ARG A 9 -18.29 -6.33 -10.59
C ARG A 9 -17.88 -5.00 -9.97
N ALA A 10 -17.13 -5.03 -8.88
CA ALA A 10 -16.65 -3.85 -8.17
C ALA A 10 -15.48 -4.20 -7.25
N CYS A 11 -14.66 -3.21 -6.93
CA CYS A 11 -13.68 -3.26 -5.85
C CYS A 11 -14.10 -2.28 -4.76
N VAL A 12 -14.17 -2.75 -3.50
CA VAL A 12 -14.58 -1.92 -2.36
C VAL A 12 -13.61 -2.06 -1.18
N PRO A 13 -12.39 -1.49 -1.27
CA PRO A 13 -11.48 -1.48 -0.12
C PRO A 13 -11.97 -0.55 1.01
N PRO A 14 -11.52 -0.81 2.24
CA PRO A 14 -11.67 0.13 3.35
C PRO A 14 -10.71 1.32 3.19
N ALA A 15 -10.86 2.31 4.07
CA ALA A 15 -9.92 3.41 4.25
C ALA A 15 -9.43 3.50 5.69
N ASP A 16 -8.15 3.79 5.87
CA ASP A 16 -7.56 4.18 7.15
C ASP A 16 -7.68 5.69 7.36
N ARG A 17 -7.59 6.49 6.28
CA ARG A 17 -7.80 7.94 6.28
C ARG A 17 -8.27 8.43 4.92
N VAL A 18 -9.26 9.32 4.89
CA VAL A 18 -9.71 10.00 3.67
C VAL A 18 -9.57 11.51 3.88
N VAL A 19 -8.93 12.23 2.97
CA VAL A 19 -8.73 13.69 3.11
C VAL A 19 -9.75 14.50 2.32
N ALA A 20 -9.75 15.83 2.46
CA ALA A 20 -10.80 16.70 1.92
C ALA A 20 -11.02 16.59 0.39
N ASN A 21 -9.98 16.27 -0.39
CA ASN A 21 -10.10 16.07 -1.84
C ASN A 21 -10.50 14.63 -2.24
N GLY A 22 -10.73 13.75 -1.27
CA GLY A 22 -11.07 12.34 -1.48
C GLY A 22 -9.86 11.42 -1.64
N ASP A 23 -8.62 11.92 -1.57
CA ASP A 23 -7.45 11.04 -1.54
C ASP A 23 -7.54 10.14 -0.30
N THR A 24 -7.27 8.86 -0.51
CA THR A 24 -7.46 7.82 0.51
C THR A 24 -6.14 7.15 0.81
N ALA A 25 -5.77 7.12 2.09
CA ALA A 25 -4.74 6.24 2.62
C ALA A 25 -5.39 4.98 3.21
N ASN A 26 -4.80 3.83 2.89
CA ASN A 26 -5.18 2.52 3.40
C ASN A 26 -3.91 1.64 3.45
N LYS A 27 -4.07 0.35 3.76
CA LYS A 27 -3.02 -0.66 3.62
C LYS A 27 -2.32 -0.63 2.26
N ILE A 28 -1.02 -0.94 2.29
CA ILE A 28 -0.18 -1.10 1.10
C ILE A 28 -0.83 -2.07 0.10
N GLY A 29 -0.81 -1.71 -1.19
CA GLY A 29 -1.46 -2.47 -2.27
C GLY A 29 -2.80 -1.90 -2.75
N THR A 30 -3.50 -1.06 -1.97
CA THR A 30 -4.76 -0.43 -2.41
C THR A 30 -4.59 0.43 -3.66
N TYR A 31 -3.47 1.16 -3.78
CA TYR A 31 -3.16 1.94 -4.98
C TYR A 31 -2.99 1.07 -6.22
N GLN A 32 -2.29 -0.07 -6.08
CA GLN A 32 -2.11 -1.02 -7.17
C GLN A 32 -3.45 -1.62 -7.61
N LEU A 33 -4.31 -1.96 -6.64
CA LEU A 33 -5.66 -2.44 -6.93
C LEU A 33 -6.50 -1.39 -7.68
N ALA A 34 -6.40 -0.12 -7.30
CA ALA A 34 -7.10 0.97 -7.98
C ALA A 34 -6.65 1.12 -9.45
N ILE A 35 -5.34 1.00 -9.72
CA ILE A 35 -4.81 1.01 -11.09
C ILE A 35 -5.36 -0.16 -11.90
N LEU A 36 -5.34 -1.38 -11.34
CA LEU A 36 -5.83 -2.58 -12.01
C LEU A 36 -7.34 -2.51 -12.27
N ALA A 37 -8.11 -2.02 -11.31
CA ALA A 37 -9.55 -1.83 -11.46
C ALA A 37 -9.85 -0.84 -12.61
N LYS A 38 -9.14 0.30 -12.64
CA LYS A 38 -9.24 1.29 -13.72
C LYS A 38 -8.87 0.69 -15.07
N HIS A 39 -7.78 -0.05 -15.15
CA HIS A 39 -7.32 -0.71 -16.38
C HIS A 39 -8.35 -1.72 -16.92
N HIS A 40 -9.07 -2.41 -16.04
CA HIS A 40 -10.08 -3.40 -16.41
C HIS A 40 -11.52 -2.85 -16.47
N GLY A 41 -11.72 -1.53 -16.30
CA GLY A 41 -13.04 -0.92 -16.30
C GLY A 41 -13.95 -1.38 -15.16
N VAL A 42 -13.37 -1.87 -14.05
CA VAL A 42 -14.13 -2.28 -12.87
C VAL A 42 -14.31 -1.06 -11.96
N PRO A 43 -15.54 -0.75 -11.51
CA PRO A 43 -15.77 0.38 -10.63
C PRO A 43 -15.08 0.16 -9.27
N PHE A 44 -14.46 1.22 -8.76
CA PHE A 44 -13.68 1.21 -7.52
C PHE A 44 -14.27 2.22 -6.54
N PHE A 45 -14.71 1.73 -5.38
CA PHE A 45 -15.34 2.54 -4.34
C PHE A 45 -14.58 2.40 -3.04
N VAL A 46 -14.46 3.49 -2.28
CA VAL A 46 -13.84 3.46 -0.95
C VAL A 46 -14.94 3.46 0.10
N ALA A 47 -14.91 2.49 1.02
CA ALA A 47 -15.83 2.44 2.15
C ALA A 47 -15.15 2.98 3.42
N SER A 48 -15.72 4.03 4.00
CA SER A 48 -15.15 4.71 5.17
C SER A 48 -16.25 5.32 6.04
N PRO A 49 -16.16 5.23 7.38
CA PRO A 49 -17.04 6.02 8.26
C PRO A 49 -16.66 7.50 8.19
N ILE A 50 -17.58 8.38 8.60
CA ILE A 50 -17.37 9.84 8.61
C ILE A 50 -16.21 10.23 9.53
N SER A 51 -16.01 9.49 10.63
CA SER A 51 -14.92 9.72 11.58
C SER A 51 -13.51 9.56 10.98
N THR A 52 -13.39 8.83 9.87
CA THR A 52 -12.12 8.58 9.17
C THR A 52 -11.80 9.67 8.14
N ILE A 53 -12.75 10.59 7.90
CA ILE A 53 -12.58 11.71 6.99
C ILE A 53 -11.86 12.84 7.74
N ASP A 54 -10.63 13.12 7.34
CA ASP A 54 -9.78 14.19 7.83
C ASP A 54 -9.87 15.41 6.90
N LEU A 55 -10.78 16.33 7.24
CA LEU A 55 -10.97 17.57 6.49
C LEU A 55 -9.88 18.62 6.74
N SER A 56 -8.96 18.38 7.69
CA SER A 56 -7.86 19.31 7.98
C SER A 56 -6.78 19.28 6.89
N LEU A 57 -6.61 18.11 6.26
CA LEU A 57 -5.67 17.90 5.17
C LEU A 57 -6.36 18.13 3.82
N ARG A 58 -5.70 18.90 2.96
CA ARG A 58 -6.25 19.26 1.64
C ARG A 58 -6.04 18.19 0.58
N ASN A 59 -4.96 17.41 0.70
CA ASN A 59 -4.59 16.39 -0.29
C ASN A 59 -3.79 15.24 0.32
N GLY A 60 -3.70 14.13 -0.42
CA GLY A 60 -3.05 12.90 0.02
C GLY A 60 -1.54 13.02 0.25
N LYS A 61 -0.87 14.02 -0.34
CA LYS A 61 0.57 14.25 -0.12
C LYS A 61 0.89 14.70 1.31
N GLN A 62 -0.10 15.20 2.03
CA GLN A 62 0.04 15.62 3.42
C GLN A 62 -0.19 14.47 4.41
N ILE A 63 -0.64 13.29 3.93
CA ILE A 63 -0.82 12.13 4.80
C ILE A 63 0.56 11.54 5.09
N PRO A 64 1.00 11.47 6.36
CA PRO A 64 2.23 10.80 6.72
C PRO A 64 2.08 9.29 6.49
N ILE A 65 3.03 8.69 5.75
CA ILE A 65 3.06 7.25 5.54
C ILE A 65 3.82 6.60 6.71
N GLU A 66 3.17 5.66 7.39
CA GLU A 66 3.81 4.88 8.45
C GLU A 66 4.78 3.86 7.84
N GLU A 67 6.06 3.97 8.20
CA GLU A 67 7.06 2.94 7.93
C GLU A 67 7.16 2.00 9.14
N ARG A 68 7.04 0.70 8.89
CA ARG A 68 7.06 -0.35 9.93
C ARG A 68 8.39 -1.07 9.94
N ASN A 69 8.66 -1.79 11.03
CA ASN A 69 9.92 -2.53 11.20
C ASN A 69 10.12 -3.53 10.04
N PRO A 70 11.27 -3.52 9.33
CA PRO A 70 11.53 -4.41 8.21
C PRO A 70 11.51 -5.90 8.59
N VAL A 71 11.64 -6.24 9.87
CA VAL A 71 11.50 -7.62 10.37
C VAL A 71 10.09 -8.18 10.09
N GLU A 72 9.04 -7.35 10.10
CA GLU A 72 7.67 -7.79 9.78
C GLU A 72 7.53 -8.29 8.34
N MET A 73 8.36 -7.80 7.42
CA MET A 73 8.40 -8.30 6.03
C MET A 73 9.21 -9.59 5.91
N LYS A 74 10.18 -9.81 6.80
CA LYS A 74 11.07 -10.99 6.79
C LYS A 74 10.43 -12.19 7.50
N ILE A 75 9.56 -11.94 8.47
CA ILE A 75 8.95 -12.97 9.31
C ILE A 75 7.46 -13.09 8.96
N CYS A 76 7.11 -14.10 8.19
CA CYS A 76 5.72 -14.51 8.04
C CYS A 76 5.30 -15.25 9.33
N GLY A 77 4.18 -14.88 9.94
CA GLY A 77 3.67 -15.40 11.21
C GLY A 77 3.23 -16.88 11.20
N CYS A 78 3.96 -17.75 10.50
CA CYS A 78 3.82 -19.19 10.54
C CYS A 78 4.27 -19.70 11.92
N PRO A 79 3.40 -20.39 12.67
CA PRO A 79 3.81 -21.07 13.89
C PRO A 79 4.58 -22.33 13.49
N MET A 80 5.90 -22.23 13.40
CA MET A 80 6.94 -23.23 13.70
C MET A 80 8.19 -23.05 12.81
N ARG A 81 9.23 -22.48 13.41
CA ARG A 81 10.64 -22.89 13.30
C ARG A 81 11.38 -22.84 11.94
N ALA A 82 10.88 -22.18 10.89
CA ALA A 82 11.56 -22.22 9.58
C ALA A 82 11.87 -20.87 8.89
N CYS A 83 11.52 -19.71 9.44
CA CYS A 83 11.83 -18.42 8.81
C CYS A 83 12.62 -17.50 9.74
N VAL A 84 13.78 -17.98 10.22
CA VAL A 84 14.85 -17.06 10.63
C VAL A 84 15.76 -16.95 9.40
N PRO A 85 15.84 -15.79 8.71
CA PRO A 85 16.89 -15.61 7.71
C PRO A 85 18.24 -15.84 8.43
N PRO A 86 19.19 -16.59 7.84
CA PRO A 86 20.49 -16.81 8.45
C PRO A 86 21.09 -15.45 8.83
N ALA A 87 21.71 -15.42 10.00
CA ALA A 87 22.11 -14.21 10.71
C ALA A 87 23.30 -13.49 10.05
N ASP A 88 23.23 -13.16 8.76
CA ASP A 88 24.30 -12.56 7.98
C ASP A 88 23.76 -11.63 6.88
N PHE A 89 22.78 -10.76 7.21
CA PHE A 89 22.50 -9.60 6.37
C PHE A 89 23.22 -8.41 6.98
N GLU A 90 24.52 -8.28 6.68
CA GLU A 90 25.22 -7.02 6.87
C GLU A 90 24.49 -5.94 6.07
N GLU A 91 24.19 -4.82 6.74
CA GLU A 91 23.84 -3.56 6.11
C GLU A 91 25.03 -3.12 5.25
N ASN A 92 25.11 -3.65 4.03
CA ASN A 92 26.04 -3.11 3.07
C ASN A 92 25.58 -1.71 2.70
N SER A 93 26.40 -0.77 3.12
CA SER A 93 26.20 0.67 3.07
C SER A 93 25.92 1.10 1.64
N LEU A 94 24.65 1.37 1.31
CA LEU A 94 24.33 2.12 0.11
C LEU A 94 24.79 3.56 0.33
N ASN A 95 25.95 3.86 -0.25
CA ASN A 95 26.55 5.18 -0.23
C ASN A 95 25.57 6.21 -0.82
N HIS A 96 25.52 7.39 -0.18
CA HIS A 96 24.64 8.51 -0.49
C HIS A 96 24.75 9.05 -1.94
N GLU A 97 25.69 8.55 -2.75
CA GLU A 97 25.95 9.02 -4.12
C GLU A 97 25.19 8.26 -5.23
N ASP A 98 24.58 7.10 -4.94
CA ASP A 98 23.92 6.28 -5.98
C ASP A 98 22.48 6.70 -6.33
N THR A 99 21.95 7.75 -5.70
CA THR A 99 20.57 8.25 -5.94
C THR A 99 20.45 9.24 -7.10
N LYS A 100 21.54 9.57 -7.81
CA LYS A 100 21.52 10.58 -8.89
C LYS A 100 21.11 10.08 -10.28
N HIS A 101 20.68 8.83 -10.47
CA HIS A 101 20.34 8.31 -11.82
C HIS A 101 18.99 7.60 -11.97
N LEU A 102 18.09 7.67 -10.99
CA LEU A 102 16.73 7.17 -11.19
C LEU A 102 15.87 8.25 -11.84
N LYS A 103 15.80 8.18 -13.17
CA LYS A 103 14.86 8.90 -14.02
C LYS A 103 13.43 8.72 -13.50
N LYS A 104 12.71 9.83 -13.45
CA LYS A 104 11.25 9.94 -13.31
C LYS A 104 10.55 8.83 -14.09
N ILE A 105 9.68 8.11 -13.38
CA ILE A 105 8.43 7.61 -13.94
C ILE A 105 7.35 8.54 -13.40
#